data_AF-A0A848IH89-F1
#
_entry.id   AF-A0A848IH89-F1
#
_cell.length_a   1.000
_cell.length_b   1.000
_cell.length_c   1.000
_cell.angle_alpha   90.00
_cell.angle_beta   90.00
_cell.angle_gamma   90.00
#
_symmetry.space_group_name_H-M   'P 1'
#
loop_
_entity.id
_entity.type
_entity.pdbx_description
1 polymer ?
#
loop_
_entity_poly.entity_id
_entity_poly.type
_entity_poly.pdbx_seq_one_letter_code
_entity_poly.pdbx_strand_id
1 'polypeptide(L)' 'MDDSTLVPADDWETQARGTNDDEYQIYQTNAQALGWPIKTYDEWLNS' A
#
# COMPACT_ATOMS: atom_id res chain seq x y z
N MET A 1 -6.07 41.77 -12.14
CA MET A 1 -6.91 40.56 -12.00
C MET A 1 -5.97 39.49 -11.53
N ASP A 2 -5.90 39.30 -10.21
CA ASP A 2 -5.03 38.30 -9.60
C ASP A 2 -5.78 36.98 -9.62
N ASP A 3 -5.61 36.23 -10.70
CA ASP A 3 -6.01 34.83 -10.72
C ASP A 3 -4.94 34.04 -9.94
N SER A 4 -5.07 34.06 -8.61
CA SER A 4 -4.31 33.20 -7.71
C SER A 4 -4.90 31.80 -7.78
N THR A 5 -4.72 31.14 -8.92
CA THR A 5 -5.08 29.74 -9.08
C THR A 5 -4.12 28.93 -8.21
N LEU A 6 -4.60 28.47 -7.05
CA LEU A 6 -3.85 27.58 -6.17
C LEU A 6 -3.69 26.24 -6.89
N VAL A 7 -2.57 26.05 -7.57
CA VAL A 7 -2.14 24.74 -8.05
C VAL A 7 -1.77 23.91 -6.82
N PRO A 8 -2.41 22.74 -6.59
CA PRO A 8 -1.92 21.80 -5.59
C PRO A 8 -0.45 21.50 -5.88
N ALA A 9 0.41 21.59 -4.87
CA ALA A 9 1.81 21.20 -5.00
C ALA A 9 1.86 19.70 -5.34
N ASP A 10 2.67 19.28 -6.31
CA ASP A 10 2.68 17.90 -6.88
C ASP A 10 2.81 16.76 -5.86
N ASP A 11 3.20 17.09 -4.62
CA ASP A 11 3.37 16.22 -3.45
C ASP A 11 2.15 16.19 -2.49
N TRP A 12 1.02 16.79 -2.89
CA TRP A 12 -0.21 16.80 -2.10
C TRP A 12 -0.86 15.43 -1.92
N GLU A 13 -0.39 14.42 -2.67
CA GLU A 13 -0.87 13.05 -2.52
C GLU A 13 -0.44 12.50 -1.16
N THR A 14 -1.39 12.46 -0.23
CA THR A 14 -1.24 11.69 1.00
C THR A 14 -1.19 10.23 0.57
N GLN A 15 -0.03 9.57 0.71
CA GLN A 15 0.10 8.15 0.43
C GLN A 15 -0.93 7.38 1.26
N ALA A 16 -2.04 6.99 0.64
CA ALA A 16 -3.18 6.41 1.35
C ALA A 16 -2.91 4.98 1.85
N ARG A 17 -1.79 4.38 1.43
CA ARG A 17 -1.44 2.98 1.65
C ARG A 17 0.07 2.78 1.72
N GLY A 18 0.52 1.84 2.55
CA GLY A 18 1.92 1.40 2.56
C GLY A 18 2.36 0.80 1.21
N THR A 19 3.62 0.42 1.10
CA THR A 19 4.07 -0.34 -0.07
C THR A 19 3.45 -1.73 -0.08
N ASN A 20 3.36 -2.37 -1.26
CA ASN A 20 2.90 -3.76 -1.35
C ASN A 20 3.77 -4.69 -0.49
N ASP A 21 5.05 -4.37 -0.29
CA ASP A 21 5.97 -5.12 0.57
C ASP A 21 5.60 -5.01 2.04
N ASP A 22 5.27 -3.80 2.52
CA ASP A 22 4.81 -3.58 3.89
C ASP A 22 3.55 -4.42 4.18
N GLU A 23 2.64 -4.44 3.21
CA GLU A 23 1.39 -5.18 3.34
C GLU A 23 1.56 -6.69 3.25
N TYR A 24 2.47 -7.16 2.40
CA TYR A 24 2.80 -8.58 2.31
C TYR A 24 3.42 -9.10 3.62
N GLN A 25 4.24 -8.30 4.30
CA GLN A 25 4.77 -8.66 5.62
C GLN A 25 3.66 -8.81 6.68
N ILE A 26 2.66 -7.91 6.65
CA ILE A 26 1.48 -8.00 7.52
C ILE A 26 0.71 -9.28 7.20
N TYR A 27 0.45 -9.57 5.91
CA TYR A 27 -0.19 -10.82 5.48
C TYR A 27 0.57 -12.05 5.99
N GLN A 28 1.87 -12.12 5.72
CA GLN A 28 2.71 -13.28 6.07
C GLN A 28 2.71 -13.52 7.58
N THR A 29 2.89 -12.46 8.38
CA THR A 29 2.90 -12.54 9.85
C THR A 29 1.58 -13.10 10.37
N ASN A 30 0.45 -12.62 9.87
CA ASN A 30 -0.87 -13.08 10.30
C ASN A 30 -1.18 -14.50 9.82
N ALA A 31 -0.87 -14.81 8.55
CA ALA A 31 -1.05 -16.14 8.00
C ALA A 31 -0.24 -17.19 8.78
N GLN A 32 1.00 -16.86 9.14
CA GLN A 32 1.84 -17.70 10.00
C GLN A 32 1.24 -17.89 11.39
N ALA A 33 0.81 -16.81 12.05
CA ALA A 33 0.22 -16.87 13.38
C ALA A 33 -1.07 -17.71 13.44
N LEU A 34 -1.85 -17.71 12.35
CA LEU A 34 -3.07 -18.47 12.20
C LEU A 34 -2.86 -19.90 11.67
N GLY A 35 -1.62 -20.26 11.30
CA GLY A 35 -1.30 -21.56 10.69
C GLY A 35 -1.90 -21.75 9.30
N TRP A 36 -2.15 -20.66 8.57
CA TRP A 36 -2.69 -20.71 7.21
C TRP A 36 -1.58 -21.03 6.19
N PRO A 37 -1.92 -21.66 5.05
CA PRO A 37 -1.01 -21.74 3.92
C PRO A 37 -0.58 -20.34 3.48
N ILE A 38 0.73 -20.11 3.43
CA ILE A 38 1.32 -18.83 3.05
C ILE A 38 1.57 -18.85 1.53
N LYS A 39 0.93 -17.92 0.82
CA LYS A 39 1.20 -17.64 -0.59
C LYS A 39 2.54 -16.94 -0.74
N THR A 40 3.20 -17.14 -1.88
CA THR A 40 4.32 -16.29 -2.30
C THR A 40 3.86 -14.86 -2.56
N TYR A 41 4.81 -13.92 -2.65
CA TYR A 41 4.51 -12.52 -2.92
C TYR A 41 3.69 -12.35 -4.21
N ASP A 42 4.14 -12.97 -5.30
CA ASP A 42 3.47 -12.87 -6.60
C ASP A 42 2.06 -13.50 -6.56
N GLU A 43 1.89 -14.64 -5.89
CA GLU A 43 0.57 -15.26 -5.74
C GLU A 43 -0.39 -14.37 -4.92
N TRP A 44 0.10 -13.76 -3.84
CA TRP A 44 -0.68 -12.84 -3.01
C TRP A 44 -1.05 -11.56 -3.77
N LEU A 45 -0.12 -11.01 -4.55
CA LEU A 45 -0.32 -9.80 -5.35
C LEU A 45 -1.38 -9.98 -6.46
N ASN A 46 -1.55 -11.21 -6.96
CA ASN A 46 -2.50 -11.55 -8.03
C ASN A 46 -3.80 -12.20 -7.53
N SER A 47 -4.08 -12.17 -6.21
CA SER A 47 -5.24 -12.82 -5.57
C SER A 47 -6.45 -11.92 -5.39
#